data_AF-A0A5M5QHR9-F1
#
_entry.id   AF-A0A5M5QHR9-F1
#
_cell.length_a   1.000
_cell.length_b   1.000
_cell.length_c   1.000
_cell.angle_alpha   90.00
_cell.angle_beta   90.00
_cell.angle_gamma   90.00
#
_symmetry.space_group_name_H-M   'P 1'
#
loop_
_entity.id
_entity.type
_entity.pdbx_description
1 polymer ?
#
loop_
_entity_poly.entity_id
_entity_poly.type
_entity_poly.pdbx_seq_one_letter_code
_entity_poly.pdbx_strand_id
1 'polypeptide(L)'
;MDAKLMIKLIIIATVCIIIMHEKIRGYLKAKLLFDISQSTYIKSIIGIALFTIVCVTCNSQGLNKYDNYDSEKERKNLIVNKAFIAAKAEVKLKLKSPSTAKFATEFDKESKYKINDDESVIIQSYVDAQNSFGAIIRTNFRCTVDKYGKVKDLKTW
;
A
#
# COMPACT_ATOMS: atom_id res chain seq x y z
N MET A 1 9.98 15.16 -0.43
CA MET A 1 11.28 15.39 -1.09
C MET A 1 12.01 14.06 -1.15
N ASP A 2 12.45 13.58 -2.33
CA ASP A 2 13.06 12.25 -2.50
C ASP A 2 14.29 12.07 -1.59
N ALA A 3 14.41 10.92 -0.91
CA ALA A 3 15.55 10.59 -0.07
C ALA A 3 16.89 10.69 -0.82
N LYS A 4 16.92 10.35 -2.11
CA LYS A 4 18.11 10.51 -2.98
C LYS A 4 18.46 11.98 -3.19
N LEU A 5 17.46 12.85 -3.31
CA LEU A 5 17.66 14.30 -3.44
C LEU A 5 18.14 14.90 -2.12
N MET A 6 17.58 14.46 -0.99
CA MET A 6 18.03 14.82 0.36
C MET A 6 19.49 14.46 0.61
N ILE A 7 19.90 13.25 0.26
CA ILE A 7 21.29 12.80 0.42
C ILE A 7 22.26 13.67 -0.40
N LYS A 8 21.91 14.01 -1.64
CA LYS A 8 22.74 14.91 -2.48
C LYS A 8 22.91 16.30 -1.85
N LEU A 9 21.83 16.86 -1.29
CA LEU A 9 21.88 18.17 -0.61
C LEU A 9 22.76 18.14 0.63
N ILE A 10 22.71 17.05 1.42
CA ILE A 10 23.55 16.87 2.61
C ILE A 10 25.05 16.82 2.23
N ILE A 11 25.39 16.10 1.16
CA ILE A 11 26.77 16.04 0.66
C ILE A 11 27.27 17.43 0.26
N ILE A 12 26.47 18.18 -0.50
CA ILE A 12 26.82 19.55 -0.93
C ILE A 12 27.02 20.47 0.28
N ALA A 13 26.10 20.44 1.26
CA ALA A 13 26.21 21.26 2.46
C ALA A 13 27.45 20.92 3.28
N THR A 14 27.80 19.63 3.38
CA THR A 14 28.99 19.16 4.10
C THR A 14 30.27 19.69 3.45
N VAL A 15 30.37 19.65 2.12
CA VAL A 15 31.51 20.20 1.37
C VAL A 15 31.63 21.71 1.58
N CYS A 16 30.53 22.46 1.53
CA CYS A 16 30.53 23.90 1.78
C CYS A 16 31.03 24.26 3.19
N ILE A 17 30.62 23.50 4.21
CA ILE A 17 31.04 23.71 5.60
C ILE A 17 32.54 23.45 5.77
N ILE A 18 33.08 22.44 5.09
CA ILE A 18 34.52 22.13 5.09
C ILE A 18 35.33 23.27 4.44
N ILE A 19 34.85 23.83 3.32
CA ILE A 19 35.53 24.97 2.67
C ILE A 19 35.58 26.19 3.59
N MET A 20 34.50 26.44 4.34
CA MET A 20 34.38 27.59 5.24
C MET A 20 34.99 27.38 6.64
N HIS A 21 35.82 26.33 6.83
CA HIS A 21 36.24 25.89 8.17
C HIS A 21 36.93 26.98 9.02
N GLU A 22 37.75 27.85 8.42
CA GLU A 22 38.47 28.90 9.16
C GLU A 22 37.52 29.95 9.75
N LYS A 23 36.55 30.41 8.95
CA LYS A 23 35.56 31.40 9.36
C LYS A 23 34.63 30.84 10.43
N ILE A 24 34.21 29.59 10.26
CA ILE A 24 33.30 28.91 11.19
C ILE A 24 34.01 28.63 12.53
N ARG A 25 35.26 28.18 12.49
CA ARG A 25 36.06 27.96 13.70
C ARG A 25 36.31 29.27 14.46
N GLY A 26 36.61 30.35 13.74
CA GLY A 26 36.75 31.69 14.36
C GLY A 26 35.47 32.14 15.05
N TYR A 27 34.31 31.91 14.43
CA TYR A 27 33.00 32.21 15.03
C TYR A 27 32.70 31.35 16.26
N LEU A 28 32.96 30.03 16.18
CA LEU A 28 32.79 29.09 17.31
C LEU A 28 33.66 29.49 18.51
N LYS A 29 34.91 29.87 18.27
CA LYS A 29 35.82 30.33 19.32
C LYS A 29 35.35 31.65 19.94
N ALA A 30 34.97 32.62 19.10
CA ALA A 30 34.59 33.95 19.57
C ALA A 30 33.25 33.97 20.32
N LYS A 31 32.30 33.11 19.93
CA LYS A 31 30.92 33.19 20.43
C LYS A 31 30.49 32.03 21.33
N LEU A 32 31.06 30.85 21.11
CA LEU A 32 30.77 29.63 21.88
C LEU A 32 31.94 29.22 22.78
N LEU A 33 33.04 29.98 22.79
CA LEU A 33 34.26 29.72 23.58
C LEU A 33 34.84 28.31 23.38
N PHE A 34 34.58 27.71 22.22
CA PHE A 34 34.97 26.33 21.94
C PHE A 34 36.18 26.32 21.00
N ASP A 35 37.37 26.02 21.54
CA ASP A 35 38.61 25.93 20.75
C ASP A 35 38.87 24.47 20.36
N ILE A 36 38.63 24.15 19.09
CA ILE A 36 38.82 22.82 18.51
C ILE A 36 40.01 22.84 17.55
N SER A 37 40.85 21.81 17.55
CA SER A 37 41.91 21.65 16.54
C SER A 37 41.34 21.38 15.13
N GLN A 38 42.06 21.78 14.08
CA GLN A 38 41.58 21.63 12.69
C GLN A 38 41.23 20.18 12.34
N SER A 39 42.04 19.21 12.79
CA SER A 39 41.80 17.78 12.59
C SER A 39 40.53 17.29 13.30
N THR A 40 40.32 17.73 14.54
CA THR A 40 39.14 17.36 15.33
C THR A 40 37.85 17.96 14.74
N TYR A 41 37.91 19.18 14.21
CA TYR A 41 36.77 19.83 13.54
C TYR A 41 36.34 19.07 12.28
N ILE A 42 37.28 18.72 11.41
CA ILE A 42 36.95 18.00 10.16
C ILE A 42 36.35 16.62 10.49
N LYS A 43 36.92 15.90 11.46
CA LYS A 43 36.40 14.59 11.90
C LYS A 43 34.98 14.68 12.47
N SER A 44 34.67 15.72 13.25
CA SER A 44 33.32 15.88 13.81
C SER A 44 32.27 16.18 12.74
N ILE A 45 32.59 17.02 11.76
CA ILE A 45 31.70 17.33 10.64
C ILE A 45 31.43 16.08 9.78
N ILE A 46 32.47 15.29 9.48
CA ILE A 46 32.30 14.02 8.75
C ILE A 46 31.42 13.06 9.56
N GLY A 47 31.62 12.95 10.88
CA GLY A 47 30.80 12.11 11.76
C GLY A 47 29.32 12.52 11.77
N ILE A 48 29.02 13.82 11.85
CA ILE A 48 27.66 14.36 11.81
C ILE A 48 27.00 14.11 10.45
N ALA A 49 27.75 14.31 9.36
CA ALA A 49 27.26 14.02 8.01
C ALA A 49 26.92 12.52 7.85
N LEU A 50 27.77 11.62 8.33
CA LEU A 50 27.50 10.18 8.30
C LEU A 50 26.27 9.82 9.14
N PHE A 51 26.15 10.36 10.35
CA PHE A 51 25.01 10.12 11.23
C PHE A 51 23.69 10.58 10.61
N THR A 52 23.65 11.78 10.03
CA THR A 52 22.45 12.31 9.37
C THR A 52 22.06 11.50 8.13
N ILE A 53 23.02 11.03 7.32
CA ILE A 53 22.78 10.13 6.19
C ILE A 53 22.17 8.80 6.66
N VAL A 54 22.69 8.21 7.75
CA VAL A 54 22.14 6.99 8.35
C VAL A 54 20.71 7.22 8.83
N CYS A 55 20.43 8.32 9.54
CA CYS A 55 19.07 8.67 9.97
C CYS A 55 18.10 8.82 8.80
N VAL A 56 18.49 9.54 7.73
CA VAL A 56 17.64 9.70 6.54
C VAL A 56 17.39 8.36 5.86
N THR A 57 18.41 7.52 5.75
CA THR A 57 18.31 6.21 5.11
C THR A 57 17.40 5.27 5.91
N CYS A 58 17.57 5.19 7.23
CA CYS A 58 16.71 4.39 8.10
C CYS A 58 15.24 4.84 8.05
N ASN A 59 14.98 6.15 8.03
CA ASN A 59 13.61 6.68 7.94
C ASN A 59 12.99 6.45 6.55
N SER A 60 13.77 6.58 5.47
CA SER A 60 13.28 6.42 4.10
C SER A 60 12.84 4.99 3.76
N GLN A 61 13.46 3.99 4.39
CA GLN A 61 13.08 2.58 4.22
C GLN A 61 11.72 2.28 4.85
N GLY A 62 11.35 2.98 5.93
CA GLY A 62 10.04 2.84 6.57
C GLY A 62 8.91 3.40 5.70
N LEU A 63 9.10 4.58 5.12
CA LEU A 63 8.07 5.25 4.31
C LEU A 63 7.73 4.48 3.02
N ASN A 64 8.75 4.01 2.28
CA ASN A 64 8.53 3.24 1.05
C ASN A 64 7.78 1.92 1.28
N LYS A 65 8.03 1.25 2.42
CA LYS A 65 7.32 0.01 2.76
C LYS A 65 5.84 0.29 3.08
N TYR A 66 5.56 1.40 3.76
CA TYR A 66 4.19 1.78 4.10
C TYR A 66 3.38 2.19 2.86
N ASP A 67 3.95 3.04 1.99
CA ASP A 67 3.29 3.49 0.77
C ASP A 67 3.05 2.32 -0.20
N ASN A 68 4.02 1.43 -0.37
CA ASN A 68 3.87 0.25 -1.22
C ASN A 68 2.81 -0.71 -0.67
N TYR A 69 2.81 -0.93 0.65
CA TYR A 69 1.80 -1.77 1.31
C TYR A 69 0.37 -1.23 1.13
N ASP A 70 0.18 0.08 1.30
CA ASP A 70 -1.11 0.72 1.13
C ASP A 70 -1.58 0.61 -0.33
N SER A 71 -0.69 0.89 -1.29
CA SER A 71 -0.99 0.75 -2.72
C SER A 71 -1.37 -0.67 -3.13
N GLU A 72 -0.69 -1.69 -2.60
CA GLU A 72 -1.00 -3.10 -2.88
C GLU A 72 -2.32 -3.54 -2.24
N LYS A 73 -2.60 -3.07 -1.03
CA LYS A 73 -3.87 -3.32 -0.34
C LYS A 73 -5.03 -2.72 -1.13
N GLU A 74 -4.90 -1.49 -1.59
CA GLU A 74 -5.92 -0.80 -2.37
C GLU A 74 -6.15 -1.48 -3.73
N ARG A 75 -5.07 -1.88 -4.42
CA ARG A 75 -5.16 -2.68 -5.64
C ARG A 75 -5.92 -3.98 -5.44
N LYS A 76 -5.61 -4.73 -4.37
CA LYS A 76 -6.32 -5.97 -4.03
C LYS A 76 -7.79 -5.75 -3.74
N ASN A 77 -8.14 -4.73 -2.97
CA ASN A 77 -9.53 -4.37 -2.69
C ASN A 77 -10.30 -4.04 -3.97
N LEU A 78 -9.69 -3.28 -4.88
CA LEU A 78 -10.30 -2.94 -6.17
C LEU A 78 -10.58 -4.19 -7.03
N ILE A 79 -9.62 -5.12 -7.11
CA ILE A 79 -9.76 -6.38 -7.86
C ILE A 79 -10.91 -7.22 -7.28
N VAL A 80 -10.94 -7.37 -5.96
CA VAL A 80 -11.98 -8.16 -5.26
C VAL A 80 -13.35 -7.53 -5.47
N ASN A 81 -13.49 -6.22 -5.28
CA ASN A 81 -14.76 -5.53 -5.43
C ASN A 81 -15.33 -5.67 -6.86
N LYS A 82 -14.49 -5.45 -7.88
CA LYS A 82 -14.87 -5.66 -9.29
C LYS A 82 -15.31 -7.10 -9.56
N ALA A 83 -14.60 -8.07 -9.00
CA ALA A 83 -14.95 -9.47 -9.13
C ALA A 83 -16.30 -9.80 -8.48
N PHE A 84 -16.58 -9.25 -7.28
CA PHE A 84 -17.89 -9.42 -6.63
C PHE A 84 -19.02 -8.79 -7.44
N ILE A 85 -18.82 -7.62 -8.04
CA ILE A 85 -19.83 -6.99 -8.92
C ILE A 85 -20.15 -7.89 -10.12
N ALA A 86 -19.12 -8.39 -10.80
CA ALA A 86 -19.29 -9.27 -11.95
C ALA A 86 -19.98 -10.58 -11.57
N ALA A 87 -19.56 -11.21 -10.47
CA ALA A 87 -20.18 -12.44 -9.95
C ALA A 87 -21.66 -12.22 -9.61
N LYS A 88 -22.00 -11.13 -8.92
CA LYS A 88 -23.38 -10.78 -8.57
C LYS A 88 -24.24 -10.56 -9.81
N ALA A 89 -23.71 -9.87 -10.83
CA ALA A 89 -24.41 -9.66 -12.09
C ALA A 89 -24.73 -10.99 -12.78
N GLU A 90 -23.75 -11.89 -12.89
CA GLU A 90 -23.93 -13.19 -13.54
C GLU A 90 -24.91 -14.09 -12.78
N VAL A 91 -24.82 -14.13 -11.44
CA VAL A 91 -25.76 -14.89 -10.60
C VAL A 91 -27.17 -14.33 -10.74
N LYS A 92 -27.31 -13.00 -10.74
CA LYS A 92 -28.62 -12.33 -10.85
C LYS A 92 -29.36 -12.70 -12.13
N LEU A 93 -28.66 -12.88 -13.24
CA LEU A 93 -29.25 -13.31 -14.52
C LEU A 93 -29.85 -14.73 -14.46
N LYS A 94 -29.41 -15.57 -13.53
CA LYS A 94 -29.87 -16.96 -13.39
C LYS A 94 -31.02 -17.13 -12.38
N LEU A 95 -31.37 -16.08 -11.64
CA LEU A 95 -32.42 -16.14 -10.62
C LEU A 95 -33.82 -16.11 -11.25
N LYS A 96 -34.78 -16.80 -10.62
CA LYS A 96 -36.19 -16.78 -11.05
C LYS A 96 -36.85 -15.42 -10.86
N SER A 97 -36.48 -14.72 -9.79
CA SER A 97 -36.98 -13.38 -9.47
C SER A 97 -35.80 -12.43 -9.18
N PRO A 98 -35.08 -11.95 -10.21
CA PRO A 98 -33.86 -11.15 -10.04
C PRO A 98 -34.06 -9.84 -9.25
N SER A 99 -35.27 -9.29 -9.29
CA SER A 99 -35.64 -8.06 -8.56
C SER A 99 -35.72 -8.24 -7.05
N THR A 100 -35.88 -9.47 -6.56
CA THR A 100 -35.98 -9.78 -5.12
C THR A 100 -34.65 -10.23 -4.51
N ALA A 101 -33.60 -10.30 -5.33
CA ALA A 101 -32.29 -10.78 -4.95
C ALA A 101 -31.60 -9.87 -3.93
N LYS A 102 -31.21 -10.44 -2.79
CA LYS A 102 -30.37 -9.81 -1.76
C LYS A 102 -29.06 -10.56 -1.66
N PHE A 103 -28.00 -9.96 -2.20
CA PHE A 103 -26.67 -10.56 -2.19
C PHE A 103 -25.93 -10.26 -0.89
N ALA A 104 -25.13 -11.22 -0.43
CA ALA A 104 -24.18 -10.98 0.65
C ALA A 104 -23.16 -9.89 0.27
N THR A 105 -22.59 -9.27 1.30
CA THR A 105 -21.48 -8.32 1.13
C THR A 105 -20.14 -9.07 1.13
N GLU A 106 -19.09 -8.46 0.59
CA GLU A 106 -17.72 -9.00 0.67
C GLU A 106 -17.19 -9.13 2.10
N PHE A 107 -17.83 -8.48 3.08
CA PHE A 107 -17.49 -8.52 4.51
C PHE A 107 -18.31 -9.53 5.31
N ASP A 108 -19.26 -10.20 4.66
CA ASP A 108 -20.06 -11.25 5.32
C ASP A 108 -19.17 -12.43 5.69
N LYS A 109 -19.41 -13.04 6.86
CA LYS A 109 -18.63 -14.19 7.36
C LYS A 109 -18.71 -15.41 6.44
N GLU A 110 -19.84 -15.56 5.74
CA GLU A 110 -20.04 -16.66 4.79
C GLU A 110 -19.44 -16.36 3.41
N SER A 111 -19.14 -15.09 3.13
CA SER A 111 -18.45 -14.68 1.90
C SER A 111 -16.95 -14.94 2.02
N LYS A 112 -16.39 -15.67 1.07
CA LYS A 112 -14.96 -15.98 0.97
C LYS A 112 -14.46 -15.66 -0.42
N TYR A 113 -13.23 -15.14 -0.50
CA TYR A 113 -12.56 -14.96 -1.77
C TYR A 113 -11.08 -15.34 -1.69
N LYS A 114 -10.52 -15.70 -2.84
CA LYS A 114 -9.08 -15.93 -3.01
C LYS A 114 -8.65 -15.29 -4.32
N ILE A 115 -7.61 -14.46 -4.26
CA ILE A 115 -6.94 -13.91 -5.44
C ILE A 115 -5.85 -14.91 -5.86
N ASN A 116 -5.82 -15.26 -7.13
CA ASN A 116 -4.78 -16.10 -7.75
C ASN A 116 -3.67 -15.24 -8.34
N ASP A 117 -2.54 -15.87 -8.69
CA ASP A 117 -1.36 -15.18 -9.23
C ASP A 117 -1.62 -14.53 -10.60
N ASP A 118 -2.60 -15.00 -11.36
CA ASP A 118 -3.04 -14.46 -12.64
C ASP A 118 -4.06 -13.31 -12.52
N GLU A 119 -4.24 -12.78 -11.31
CA GLU A 119 -5.26 -11.78 -10.93
C GLU A 119 -6.72 -12.25 -11.09
N SER A 120 -6.96 -13.55 -11.28
CA SER A 120 -8.31 -14.10 -11.18
C SER A 120 -8.75 -14.22 -9.71
N VAL A 121 -10.04 -14.07 -9.45
CA VAL A 121 -10.63 -14.12 -8.11
C VAL A 121 -11.64 -15.25 -8.04
N ILE A 122 -11.40 -16.19 -7.14
CA ILE A 122 -12.37 -17.22 -6.77
C ILE A 122 -13.27 -16.63 -5.69
N ILE A 123 -14.57 -16.60 -5.93
CA ILE A 123 -15.58 -16.06 -5.00
C ILE A 123 -16.50 -17.21 -4.57
N GLN A 124 -16.78 -17.28 -3.27
CA GLN A 124 -17.83 -18.08 -2.68
C GLN A 124 -18.69 -17.18 -1.80
N SER A 125 -20.00 -17.13 -2.06
CA SER A 125 -20.93 -16.21 -1.39
C SER A 125 -22.35 -16.74 -1.55
N TYR A 126 -23.35 -16.07 -0.98
CA TYR A 126 -24.75 -16.44 -1.12
C TYR A 126 -25.63 -15.28 -1.62
N VAL A 127 -26.82 -15.64 -2.09
CA VAL A 127 -27.90 -14.72 -2.43
C VAL A 127 -29.22 -15.27 -1.91
N ASP A 128 -30.01 -14.40 -1.29
CA ASP A 128 -31.39 -14.70 -0.88
C ASP A 128 -32.34 -14.13 -1.93
N ALA A 129 -33.16 -14.97 -2.56
CA ALA A 129 -34.08 -14.55 -3.62
C ALA A 129 -35.36 -15.38 -3.62
N GLN A 130 -36.45 -14.82 -4.14
CA GLN A 130 -37.70 -15.56 -4.26
C GLN A 130 -37.67 -16.59 -5.39
N ASN A 131 -38.28 -17.75 -5.15
CA ASN A 131 -38.60 -18.72 -6.19
C ASN A 131 -39.96 -18.40 -6.87
N SER A 132 -40.40 -19.27 -7.78
CA SER A 132 -41.67 -19.12 -8.50
C SER A 132 -42.92 -19.19 -7.61
N PHE A 133 -42.79 -19.62 -6.35
CA PHE A 133 -43.88 -19.68 -5.36
C PHE A 133 -43.83 -18.51 -4.37
N GLY A 134 -42.95 -17.53 -4.57
CA GLY A 134 -42.79 -16.37 -3.68
C GLY A 134 -42.04 -16.65 -2.38
N ALA A 135 -41.56 -17.88 -2.16
CA ALA A 135 -40.74 -18.23 -1.00
C ALA A 135 -39.30 -17.76 -1.18
N ILE A 136 -38.71 -17.20 -0.12
CA ILE A 136 -37.30 -16.77 -0.12
C ILE A 136 -36.40 -18.00 0.09
N ILE A 137 -35.49 -18.23 -0.85
CA ILE A 137 -34.49 -19.30 -0.79
C ILE A 137 -33.09 -18.68 -0.80
N ARG A 138 -32.26 -19.15 0.13
CA ARG A 138 -30.81 -18.89 0.11
C ARG A 138 -30.15 -19.81 -0.89
N THR A 139 -29.48 -19.25 -1.88
CA THR A 139 -28.66 -19.98 -2.85
C THR A 139 -27.21 -19.60 -2.65
N ASN A 140 -26.37 -20.58 -2.36
CA ASN A 140 -24.93 -20.40 -2.36
C ASN A 140 -24.42 -20.43 -3.79
N PHE A 141 -23.36 -19.69 -4.05
CA PHE A 141 -22.69 -19.71 -5.34
C PHE A 141 -21.18 -19.67 -5.19
N ARG A 142 -20.52 -20.28 -6.17
CA ARG A 142 -19.08 -20.21 -6.34
C ARG A 142 -18.75 -19.96 -7.80
N CYS A 143 -17.82 -19.05 -8.06
CA CYS A 143 -17.34 -18.77 -9.41
C CYS A 143 -15.90 -18.27 -9.40
N THR A 144 -15.29 -18.25 -10.58
CA THR A 144 -13.99 -17.64 -10.82
C THR A 144 -14.18 -16.45 -11.75
N VAL A 145 -13.69 -15.28 -11.37
CA VAL A 145 -13.74 -14.07 -12.20
C VAL A 145 -12.34 -13.75 -12.67
N ASP A 146 -12.12 -13.63 -13.98
CA ASP A 146 -10.80 -13.23 -14.49
C ASP A 146 -10.58 -11.70 -14.40
N LYS A 147 -9.35 -11.28 -14.70
CA LYS A 147 -8.94 -9.85 -14.64
C LYS A 147 -9.75 -8.92 -15.54
N TYR A 148 -10.48 -9.46 -16.52
CA TYR A 148 -11.35 -8.70 -17.42
C TYR A 148 -12.80 -8.65 -16.93
N GLY A 149 -13.10 -9.26 -15.78
CA GLY A 149 -14.44 -9.33 -15.21
C GLY A 149 -15.30 -10.45 -15.81
N LYS A 150 -14.72 -11.39 -16.57
CA LYS A 150 -15.48 -12.51 -17.13
C LYS A 150 -15.62 -13.62 -16.08
N VAL A 151 -16.87 -14.02 -15.82
CA VAL A 151 -17.20 -15.08 -14.88
C VAL A 151 -17.08 -16.45 -15.56
N LYS A 152 -16.44 -17.38 -14.87
CA LYS A 152 -16.23 -18.78 -15.26
C LYS A 152 -16.61 -19.70 -14.10
N ASP A 153 -16.89 -20.96 -14.44
CA ASP A 153 -17.14 -22.04 -13.47
C ASP A 153 -18.22 -21.73 -12.42
N LEU A 154 -19.23 -20.93 -12.80
CA LEU A 154 -20.32 -20.56 -11.90
C LEU A 154 -21.15 -21.80 -11.53
N LYS A 155 -21.11 -22.16 -10.25
CA LYS A 155 -21.91 -23.23 -9.62
C LYS A 155 -22.78 -22.64 -8.51
N THR A 156 -23.99 -23.16 -8.38
CA THR A 156 -24.96 -22.76 -7.36
C THR A 156 -25.52 -23.98 -6.64
N TRP A 157 -25.79 -23.88 -5.33
CA TRP A 157 -26.40 -24.96 -4.54
C TRP A 157 -27.18 -24.40 -3.33
#